data_AF-I0V7C7-F1
#
_entry.id   AF-I0V7C7-F1
#
_cell.length_a   1.000
_cell.length_b   1.000
_cell.length_c   1.000
_cell.angle_alpha   90.00
_cell.angle_beta   90.00
_cell.angle_gamma   90.00
#
_symmetry.space_group_name_H-M   'P 1'
#
loop_
_entity.id
_entity.type
_entity.pdbx_description
1 polymer ?
#
loop_
_entity_poly.entity_id
_entity_poly.type
_entity_poly.pdbx_seq_one_letter_code
_entity_poly.pdbx_strand_id
1 'polypeptide(L)'
;MPQGGFEVGADLDAHATQLDAVVEQLTQALEAAQQVSMPTDAYGILCQPFRMMLDPVEQFGIDALSDSVEAMQATADKVRKAAEQYRTTDETYRDSMRGGDV
;
A
#
# COMPACT_ATOMS: atom_id res chain seq x y z
N MET A 1 12.00 -0.46 -31.97
CA MET A 1 12.68 -0.58 -30.67
C MET A 1 12.73 0.82 -30.07
N PRO A 2 12.18 1.08 -28.88
CA PRO A 2 12.39 2.37 -28.20
C PRO A 2 13.90 2.58 -28.03
N GLN A 3 14.39 3.80 -28.29
CA GLN A 3 15.82 4.09 -28.44
C GLN A 3 16.63 4.02 -27.12
N GLY A 4 16.03 3.59 -26.00
CA GLY A 4 16.65 3.56 -24.67
C GLY A 4 16.51 2.25 -23.88
N GLY A 5 16.03 1.15 -24.49
CA GLY A 5 15.68 -0.05 -23.73
C GLY A 5 14.42 0.13 -22.88
N PHE A 6 14.11 -0.84 -22.02
CA PHE A 6 12.99 -0.77 -21.07
C PHE A 6 13.56 -0.72 -19.65
N GLU A 7 13.40 0.40 -18.93
CA GLU A 7 13.87 0.58 -17.54
C GLU A 7 12.85 0.03 -16.52
N VAL A 8 12.37 -1.20 -16.74
CA VAL A 8 11.26 -1.81 -15.98
C VAL A 8 11.53 -1.79 -14.46
N GLY A 9 12.78 -2.02 -14.04
CA GLY A 9 13.13 -1.94 -12.62
C GLY A 9 12.92 -0.55 -12.01
N ALA A 10 13.34 0.51 -12.72
CA ALA A 10 13.18 1.88 -12.24
C ALA A 10 11.70 2.31 -12.22
N ASP A 11 10.94 1.91 -13.24
CA ASP A 11 9.49 2.16 -13.31
C ASP A 11 8.74 1.47 -12.16
N LEU A 12 9.11 0.23 -11.83
CA LEU A 12 8.54 -0.49 -10.70
C LEU A 12 8.92 0.13 -9.36
N ASP A 13 10.17 0.57 -9.18
CA ASP A 13 10.57 1.30 -7.96
C ASP A 13 9.77 2.60 -7.80
N ALA A 14 9.60 3.37 -8.88
CA ALA A 14 8.77 4.57 -8.87
C ALA A 14 7.29 4.28 -8.57
N HIS A 15 6.78 3.13 -9.04
CA HIS A 15 5.42 2.71 -8.72
C HIS A 15 5.28 2.28 -7.25
N ALA A 16 6.26 1.57 -6.70
CA ALA A 16 6.28 1.21 -5.27
C ALA A 16 6.25 2.46 -4.39
N THR A 17 6.99 3.52 -4.75
CA THR A 17 6.91 4.82 -4.04
C THR A 17 5.53 5.47 -4.12
N GLN A 18 4.83 5.35 -5.26
CA GLN A 18 3.44 5.83 -5.36
C GLN A 18 2.50 5.02 -4.46
N LEU A 19 2.73 3.71 -4.33
CA LEU A 19 1.96 2.87 -3.41
C LEU A 19 2.22 3.25 -1.94
N ASP A 20 3.44 3.64 -1.58
CA ASP A 20 3.72 4.17 -0.23
C ASP A 20 2.89 5.43 0.08
N ALA A 21 2.76 6.34 -0.88
CA ALA A 21 1.93 7.53 -0.71
C ALA A 21 0.43 7.19 -0.54
N VAL A 22 -0.03 6.08 -1.13
CA VAL A 22 -1.40 5.58 -0.90
C VAL A 22 -1.54 4.96 0.48
N VAL A 23 -0.54 4.19 0.93
CA VAL A 23 -0.47 3.64 2.29
C VAL A 23 -0.55 4.77 3.32
N GLU A 24 0.22 5.83 3.16
CA GLU A 24 0.20 6.99 4.07
C GLU A 24 -1.20 7.63 4.16
N GLN A 25 -1.88 7.82 3.03
CA GLN A 25 -3.24 8.37 3.00
C GLN A 25 -4.26 7.44 3.69
N LEU A 26 -4.14 6.13 3.50
CA LEU A 26 -5.00 5.15 4.16
C LEU A 26 -4.74 5.09 5.66
N THR A 27 -3.48 5.16 6.10
CA THR A 27 -3.10 5.25 7.51
C THR A 27 -3.67 6.52 8.14
N GLN A 28 -3.57 7.67 7.47
CA GLN A 28 -4.17 8.92 7.95
C GLN A 28 -5.70 8.80 8.08
N ALA A 29 -6.36 8.15 7.12
CA ALA A 29 -7.81 7.91 7.19
C ALA A 29 -8.18 6.99 8.36
N LEU A 30 -7.39 5.95 8.62
CA LEU A 30 -7.57 5.03 9.75
C LEU A 30 -7.40 5.75 11.09
N GLU A 31 -6.35 6.56 11.24
CA GLU A 31 -6.12 7.38 12.43
C GLU A 31 -7.28 8.35 12.68
N ALA A 32 -7.76 9.02 11.62
CA ALA A 32 -8.92 9.88 11.70
C ALA A 32 -10.19 9.13 12.11
N ALA A 33 -10.42 7.92 11.56
CA ALA A 33 -11.55 7.08 11.94
C ALA A 33 -11.50 6.66 13.42
N GLN A 34 -10.32 6.28 13.92
CA GLN A 34 -10.12 5.95 15.33
C GLN A 34 -10.30 7.16 16.24
N GLN A 35 -9.88 8.35 15.81
CA GLN A 35 -10.00 9.58 16.59
C GLN A 35 -11.42 10.15 16.61
N VAL A 36 -12.19 9.96 15.54
CA VAL A 36 -13.58 10.42 15.41
C VAL A 36 -14.58 9.39 15.96
N SER A 37 -14.11 8.19 16.38
CA SER A 37 -14.93 7.23 17.12
C SER A 37 -15.58 7.94 18.32
N MET A 38 -16.88 8.24 18.16
CA MET A 38 -17.52 9.30 18.92
C MET A 38 -17.69 8.90 20.38
N PRO A 39 -17.29 9.74 21.34
CA PRO A 39 -17.53 9.47 22.74
C PRO A 39 -19.06 9.54 23.00
N THR A 40 -19.53 8.64 23.86
CA THR A 40 -20.95 8.24 24.02
C THR A 40 -21.88 9.38 24.46
N ASP A 41 -21.28 10.49 24.91
CA ASP A 41 -21.84 11.75 25.37
C ASP A 41 -22.19 12.72 24.22
N ALA A 42 -21.63 12.55 23.02
CA ALA A 42 -22.00 13.35 21.84
C ALA A 42 -23.41 13.02 21.30
N TYR A 43 -23.83 11.76 21.46
CA TYR A 43 -25.21 11.36 21.25
C TYR A 43 -25.97 11.57 22.56
N GLY A 44 -26.73 12.66 22.65
CA GLY A 44 -27.62 12.87 23.80
C GLY A 44 -28.48 11.63 24.09
N ILE A 45 -28.96 11.49 25.34
CA ILE A 45 -29.68 10.31 25.87
C ILE A 45 -30.68 9.65 24.90
N LEU A 46 -31.34 10.46 24.05
CA LEU A 46 -32.35 10.00 23.10
C LEU A 46 -31.79 9.22 21.90
N CYS A 47 -30.53 9.45 21.50
CA CYS A 47 -29.93 8.82 20.31
C CYS A 47 -29.03 7.61 20.64
N GLN A 48 -28.86 7.25 21.91
CA GLN A 48 -28.05 6.10 22.32
C GLN A 48 -28.47 4.74 21.70
N PRO A 49 -29.76 4.44 21.47
CA PRO A 49 -30.15 3.19 20.79
C PRO A 49 -29.61 3.08 19.36
N PHE A 50 -29.50 4.20 18.65
CA PHE A 50 -28.94 4.22 17.30
C PHE A 50 -27.42 4.01 17.30
N ARG A 51 -26.73 4.41 18.37
CA ARG A 51 -25.29 4.18 18.52
C ARG A 51 -24.95 2.69 18.63
N MET A 52 -25.69 1.93 19.43
CA MET A 52 -25.49 0.46 19.53
C MET A 52 -25.65 -0.26 18.18
N MET A 53 -26.46 0.29 17.27
CA MET A 53 -26.61 -0.25 15.92
C MET A 53 -25.49 0.21 14.97
N LEU A 54 -24.83 1.34 15.27
CA LEU A 54 -23.78 1.95 14.46
C LEU A 54 -22.39 1.41 14.83
N ASP A 55 -22.14 1.07 16.10
CA ASP A 55 -20.84 0.57 16.58
C ASP A 55 -20.28 -0.59 15.72
N PRO A 56 -21.07 -1.61 15.32
CA PRO A 56 -20.55 -2.67 14.45
C PRO A 56 -20.12 -2.15 13.08
N VAL A 57 -20.87 -1.21 12.50
CA VAL A 57 -20.58 -0.63 11.19
C VAL A 57 -19.30 0.22 11.25
N GLU A 58 -19.12 0.96 12.35
CA GLU A 58 -17.90 1.73 12.60
C GLU A 58 -16.67 0.81 12.71
N GLN A 59 -16.77 -0.29 13.45
CA GLN A 59 -15.71 -1.29 13.55
C GLN A 59 -15.38 -1.93 12.20
N PHE A 60 -16.38 -2.33 11.41
CA PHE A 60 -16.14 -2.85 10.05
C PHE A 60 -15.41 -1.84 9.16
N GLY A 61 -15.70 -0.54 9.31
CA GLY A 61 -15.00 0.52 8.57
C GLY A 61 -13.53 0.63 8.99
N ILE A 62 -13.25 0.56 10.29
CA ILE A 62 -11.88 0.58 10.83
C ILE A 62 -11.10 -0.65 10.37
N ASP A 63 -11.69 -1.84 10.47
CA ASP A 63 -11.08 -3.10 10.02
C ASP A 63 -10.79 -3.05 8.52
N ALA A 64 -11.74 -2.60 7.70
CA ALA A 64 -11.55 -2.49 6.26
C ALA A 64 -10.43 -1.51 5.88
N LEU A 65 -10.29 -0.39 6.59
CA LEU A 65 -9.19 0.55 6.40
C LEU A 65 -7.84 -0.08 6.81
N SER A 66 -7.81 -0.81 7.93
CA SER A 66 -6.61 -1.54 8.38
C SER A 66 -6.18 -2.59 7.37
N ASP A 67 -7.09 -3.45 6.91
CA ASP A 67 -6.82 -4.47 5.90
C ASP A 67 -6.33 -3.84 4.58
N SER A 68 -6.88 -2.67 4.22
CA SER A 68 -6.45 -1.93 3.03
C SER A 68 -5.01 -1.42 3.15
N VAL A 69 -4.62 -0.90 4.32
CA VAL A 69 -3.23 -0.49 4.61
C VAL A 69 -2.29 -1.68 4.45
N GLU A 70 -2.60 -2.81 5.09
CA GLU A 70 -1.76 -4.02 5.02
C GLU A 70 -1.64 -4.55 3.59
N ALA A 71 -2.76 -4.61 2.86
CA ALA A 71 -2.77 -5.09 1.48
C ALA A 71 -1.94 -4.19 0.54
N MET A 72 -2.01 -2.86 0.72
CA MET A 72 -1.23 -1.92 -0.08
C MET A 72 0.27 -1.99 0.24
N GLN A 73 0.65 -2.12 1.52
CA GLN A 73 2.04 -2.35 1.92
C GLN A 73 2.60 -3.64 1.31
N ALA A 74 1.85 -4.74 1.42
CA ALA A 74 2.23 -6.02 0.82
C ALA A 74 2.35 -5.94 -0.71
N THR A 75 1.56 -5.08 -1.35
CA THR A 75 1.64 -4.84 -2.80
C THR A 75 2.89 -4.05 -3.15
N ALA A 76 3.20 -2.96 -2.43
CA ALA A 76 4.42 -2.19 -2.63
C ALA A 76 5.68 -3.07 -2.51
N ASP A 77 5.72 -3.95 -1.50
CA ASP A 77 6.83 -4.88 -1.31
C ASP A 77 6.99 -5.89 -2.45
N LYS A 78 5.87 -6.41 -2.98
CA LYS A 78 5.91 -7.31 -4.15
C LYS A 78 6.43 -6.59 -5.38
N VAL A 79 6.05 -5.32 -5.58
CA VAL A 79 6.53 -4.49 -6.69
C VAL A 79 8.03 -4.25 -6.58
N ARG A 80 8.55 -3.91 -5.38
CA ARG A 80 10.00 -3.77 -5.15
C ARG A 80 10.76 -5.07 -5.42
N LYS A 81 10.24 -6.21 -4.95
CA LYS A 81 10.82 -7.53 -5.24
C LYS A 81 10.86 -7.83 -6.74
N ALA A 82 9.82 -7.45 -7.47
CA ALA A 82 9.82 -7.59 -8.93
C ALA A 82 10.91 -6.70 -9.56
N ALA A 83 11.06 -5.44 -9.13
CA ALA A 83 12.11 -4.54 -9.60
C ALA A 83 13.52 -5.13 -9.38
N GLU A 84 13.77 -5.70 -8.19
CA GLU A 84 15.02 -6.37 -7.84
C GLU A 84 15.28 -7.60 -8.73
N GLN A 85 14.26 -8.41 -9.00
CA GLN A 85 14.37 -9.58 -9.89
C GLN A 85 14.74 -9.18 -11.32
N TYR A 86 14.13 -8.12 -11.86
CA TYR A 86 14.49 -7.59 -13.18
C TYR A 86 15.95 -7.15 -13.21
N ARG A 87 16.39 -6.37 -12.22
CA ARG A 87 17.77 -5.88 -12.13
C ARG A 87 18.79 -7.02 -12.04
N THR A 88 18.53 -8.00 -11.17
CA THR A 88 19.40 -9.18 -10.99
C THR A 88 19.49 -10.00 -12.26
N THR A 89 18.38 -10.16 -12.97
CA THR A 89 18.32 -10.89 -14.24
C THR A 89 19.15 -10.17 -15.31
N ASP A 90 18.98 -8.86 -15.45
CA ASP A 90 19.74 -8.05 -16.41
C ASP A 90 21.24 -8.05 -16.11
N GLU A 91 21.63 -7.95 -14.84
CA GLU A 91 23.02 -8.05 -14.41
C GLU A 91 23.63 -9.42 -14.73
N THR A 92 22.88 -10.51 -14.47
CA THR A 92 23.32 -11.87 -14.78
C THR A 92 23.56 -12.05 -16.28
N TYR A 93 22.63 -11.57 -17.12
CA TYR A 93 22.80 -11.63 -18.56
C TYR A 93 23.97 -10.76 -19.04
N ARG A 94 24.10 -9.54 -18.52
CA ARG A 94 25.22 -8.63 -18.82
C ARG A 94 26.56 -9.30 -18.51
N ASP A 95 26.69 -9.93 -17.35
CA ASP A 95 27.92 -10.60 -16.93
C ASP A 95 28.22 -11.83 -17.80
N SER A 96 27.22 -12.63 -18.15
CA SER A 96 27.38 -13.77 -19.06
C SER A 96 27.86 -13.34 -20.45
N MET A 97 27.38 -12.21 -20.97
CA MET A 97 27.81 -11.67 -22.26
C MET A 97 29.26 -11.15 -22.20
N ARG A 98 29.67 -10.53 -21.09
CA ARG A 98 31.08 -10.12 -20.90
C ARG A 98 32.03 -11.29 -20.70
N GLY A 99 31.55 -12.39 -20.11
CA GLY A 99 32.33 -13.62 -19.90
C GLY A 99 32.45 -14.52 -21.13
N GLY A 100 31.62 -14.32 -22.16
CA GLY A 100 31.66 -15.07 -23.43
C GLY A 100 32.57 -14.46 -24.51
N ASP A 101 33.18 -13.30 -24.24
CA ASP A 101 34.06 -12.56 -25.16
C ASP A 101 35.57 -12.84 -24.91
N VAL A 102 35.90 -13.96 -24.25
CA VAL A 102 37.26 -14.50 -24.04
C VAL A 102 37.39 -15.93 -24.54
#